data_AF-A0A9D9XG03-F1
#
_entry.id   AF-A0A9D9XG03-F1
#
_cell.length_a   1.000
_cell.length_b   1.000
_cell.length_c   1.000
_cell.angle_alpha   90.00
_cell.angle_beta   90.00
_cell.angle_gamma   90.00
#
_symmetry.space_group_name_H-M   'P 1'
#
loop_
_entity.id
_entity.type
_entity.pdbx_description
1 polymer ?
#
loop_
_entity_poly.entity_id
_entity_poly.type
_entity_poly.pdbx_seq_one_letter_code
_entity_poly.pdbx_strand_id
1 'polypeptide(L)' 'MSFLGGAWTANIIWNLTGGPRRFNELRADIPKISPKILSARVRFLEAEGIISREVKTTSPPSVEYSLTKLGR' A
#
# COMPACT_ATOMS: atom_id res chain seq x y z
N MET A 1 -10.25 13.03 17.49
CA MET A 1 -9.22 12.40 16.63
C MET A 1 -9.87 12.10 15.28
N SER A 2 -9.67 13.00 14.32
CA SER A 2 -10.46 13.05 13.07
C SER A 2 -10.09 11.94 12.09
N PHE A 3 -11.05 11.06 11.82
CA PHE A 3 -11.53 10.72 10.47
C PHE A 3 -10.48 10.67 9.35
N LEU A 4 -9.41 9.90 9.55
CA LEU A 4 -8.69 9.28 8.45
C LEU A 4 -9.53 8.08 7.96
N GLY A 5 -10.81 8.27 7.62
CA GLY A 5 -11.60 7.31 6.85
C GLY A 5 -11.65 7.81 5.41
N GLY A 6 -10.99 7.15 4.48
CA GLY A 6 -11.17 7.39 3.04
C GLY A 6 -10.10 8.22 2.33
N ALA A 7 -9.41 9.16 2.99
CA ALA A 7 -8.28 9.84 2.35
C ALA A 7 -7.14 8.83 2.10
N TRP A 8 -6.77 8.65 0.84
CA TRP A 8 -5.69 7.80 0.31
C TRP A 8 -5.96 6.31 0.13
N THR A 9 -6.90 5.70 0.86
CA THR A 9 -7.19 4.25 0.71
C THR A 9 -7.55 3.88 -0.73
N ALA A 10 -8.46 4.65 -1.34
CA ALA A 10 -8.86 4.44 -2.73
C ALA A 10 -7.66 4.58 -3.70
N ASN A 11 -6.78 5.55 -3.47
CA ASN A 11 -5.58 5.73 -4.29
C ASN A 11 -4.60 4.56 -4.14
N ILE A 12 -4.41 4.04 -2.93
CA ILE A 12 -3.53 2.89 -2.69
C ILE A 12 -4.08 1.66 -3.41
N ILE A 13 -5.37 1.37 -3.22
CA ILE A 13 -6.04 0.23 -3.88
C ILE A 13 -5.93 0.38 -5.40
N TRP A 14 -6.29 1.54 -5.95
CA TRP A 14 -6.23 1.82 -7.39
C TRP A 14 -4.85 1.56 -7.99
N ASN A 15 -3.78 2.03 -7.33
CA ASN A 15 -2.42 1.81 -7.81
C ASN A 15 -2.00 0.34 -7.77
N LEU A 16 -2.53 -0.43 -6.80
CA LEU A 16 -2.27 -1.87 -6.68
C LEU A 16 -3.15 -2.74 -7.57
N THR A 17 -4.25 -2.21 -8.12
CA THR A 17 -5.04 -2.89 -9.17
C THR A 17 -4.20 -3.13 -10.41
N GLY A 18 -3.23 -2.25 -10.69
CA GLY A 18 -2.27 -2.40 -11.79
C GLY A 18 -1.16 -3.44 -11.55
N GLY A 19 -1.08 -4.00 -10.35
CA GLY A 19 -0.07 -5.01 -9.98
C GLY A 19 0.68 -4.69 -8.68
N PRO A 20 1.58 -5.58 -8.25
CA PRO A 20 2.39 -5.37 -7.05
C PRO A 20 3.28 -4.13 -7.16
N ARG A 21 3.42 -3.36 -6.07
CA ARG A 21 4.27 -2.17 -6.01
C ARG A 21 5.06 -2.08 -4.72
N ARG A 22 6.26 -1.51 -4.78
CA ARG A 22 7.09 -1.22 -3.59
C ARG A 22 6.58 0.01 -2.85
N PHE A 23 6.98 0.15 -1.58
CA PHE A 23 6.59 1.31 -0.76
C PHE A 23 6.91 2.66 -1.43
N ASN A 24 8.12 2.79 -1.99
CA ASN A 24 8.57 4.01 -2.62
C ASN A 24 7.86 4.29 -3.94
N GLU A 25 7.45 3.26 -4.67
CA GLU A 25 6.65 3.40 -5.90
C GLU A 25 5.26 3.90 -5.55
N LEU A 26 4.57 3.28 -4.60
CA LEU A 26 3.28 3.76 -4.10
C LEU A 26 3.35 5.21 -3.58
N ARG A 27 4.46 5.59 -2.95
CA ARG A 27 4.68 6.98 -2.51
C ARG A 27 4.86 7.93 -3.69
N ALA A 28 5.58 7.51 -4.72
CA ALA A 28 5.80 8.30 -5.93
C ALA A 28 4.51 8.48 -6.72
N ASP A 29 3.67 7.43 -6.80
CA ASP A 29 2.36 7.46 -7.46
C ASP A 29 1.35 8.36 -6.71
N ILE A 30 1.56 8.58 -5.41
CA ILE A 30 0.67 9.37 -4.55
C ILE A 30 1.49 10.52 -3.90
N PRO A 31 1.96 11.52 -4.66
CA PRO A 31 2.98 12.47 -4.20
C PRO A 31 2.55 13.34 -3.02
N LYS A 32 1.24 13.48 -2.78
CA LYS A 32 0.66 14.26 -1.67
C LYS A 32 0.59 13.48 -0.34
N ILE A 33 0.85 12.17 -0.34
CA ILE A 33 0.80 11.36 0.89
C ILE A 33 2.13 11.45 1.64
N SER A 34 2.07 11.64 2.95
CA SER A 34 3.28 11.54 3.76
C SER A 34 3.70 10.08 3.95
N PRO A 35 5.00 9.77 4.07
CA PRO A 35 5.46 8.40 4.33
C PRO A 35 4.82 7.78 5.57
N LYS A 36 4.63 8.59 6.62
CA LYS A 36 4.00 8.16 7.89
C LYS A 36 2.55 7.72 7.66
N ILE A 37 1.78 8.49 6.88
CA ILE A 37 0.39 8.15 6.57
C ILE A 37 0.35 6.91 5.67
N LEU A 38 1.18 6.85 4.62
CA LEU A 38 1.24 5.68 3.73
C LEU A 38 1.53 4.39 4.51
N SER A 39 2.53 4.42 5.40
CA SER A 39 2.89 3.28 6.26
C SER A 39 1.72 2.84 7.15
N ALA A 40 1.05 3.79 7.82
CA ALA A 40 -0.12 3.50 8.65
C ALA A 40 -1.27 2.90 7.83
N ARG A 41 -1.49 3.40 6.61
CA ARG A 41 -2.54 2.90 5.70
C ARG A 41 -2.29 1.51 5.19
N VAL A 42 -1.09 1.26 4.68
CA VAL A 42 -0.73 -0.06 4.15
C VAL A 42 -0.78 -1.10 5.27
N ARG A 43 -0.30 -0.77 6.47
CA ARG A 43 -0.41 -1.66 7.64
C ARG A 43 -1.86 -1.92 8.06
N PHE A 44 -2.72 -0.91 7.99
CA PHE A 44 -4.16 -1.08 8.25
C PHE A 44 -4.80 -2.00 7.20
N LEU A 45 -4.55 -1.78 5.91
CA LEU A 45 -5.10 -2.61 4.83
C LEU A 45 -4.54 -4.04 4.83
N GLU A 46 -3.30 -4.22 5.28
CA GLU A 46 -2.69 -5.53 5.52
C GLU A 46 -3.38 -6.25 6.69
N ALA A 47 -3.66 -5.55 7.80
CA ALA A 47 -4.38 -6.11 8.94
C ALA A 47 -5.83 -6.50 8.61
N GLU A 48 -6.50 -5.71 7.75
CA GLU A 48 -7.83 -6.03 7.21
C GLU A 48 -7.79 -7.14 6.14
N GLY A 49 -6.59 -7.60 5.74
CA GLY A 49 -6.43 -8.64 4.72
C GLY A 49 -6.74 -8.18 3.28
N ILE A 50 -6.80 -6.88 3.03
CA ILE A 50 -7.05 -6.28 1.70
C ILE A 50 -5.77 -6.26 0.86
N ILE A 51 -4.62 -6.07 1.51
CA ILE A 51 -3.29 -6.06 0.87
C ILE A 51 -2.43 -7.17 1.45
N SER A 52 -1.65 -7.84 0.62
CA SER A 52 -0.57 -8.72 1.04
C SER A 52 0.78 -8.01 0.91
N ARG A 53 1.66 -8.27 1.87
CA ARG A 53 3.06 -7.85 1.86
C ARG A 53 3.93 -9.05 1.53
N GLU A 54 4.72 -8.96 0.48
CA GLU A 54 5.67 -10.01 0.07
C GLU A 54 7.10 -9.46 0.11
N VAL A 55 8.01 -10.21 0.74
CA VAL A 55 9.44 -9.91 0.70
C VAL A 55 10.03 -10.60 -0.52
N LYS A 56 10.49 -9.82 -1.49
CA LYS A 56 11.20 -10.33 -2.65
C LYS A 56 12.68 -10.50 -2.32
N THR A 57 13.21 -11.69 -2.63
CA THR A 57 14.64 -12.04 -2.52
C THR A 57 15.44 -11.44 -3.68
N THR A 58 15.33 -10.14 -3.87
CA THR A 58 16.21 -9.37 -4.76
C THR A 58 17.51 -9.03 -4.04
N SER A 59 18.56 -8.63 -4.77
CA SER A 59 19.77 -8.03 -4.19
C SER A 59 19.77 -6.54 -4.52
N PRO A 60 19.45 -5.63 -3.59
CA PRO A 60 19.06 -5.83 -2.18
C PRO A 60 17.61 -6.32 -2.00
N PRO A 61 17.26 -6.93 -0.85
CA PRO A 61 15.91 -7.43 -0.61
C PRO A 61 14.90 -6.29 -0.64
N SER A 62 13.76 -6.52 -1.30
CA SER A 62 12.71 -5.52 -1.47
C SER A 62 11.37 -6.02 -0.95
N VAL A 63 10.49 -5.08 -0.62
CA VAL A 63 9.15 -5.37 -0.12
C VAL A 63 8.15 -4.83 -1.11
N GLU A 64 7.27 -5.70 -1.57
CA GLU A 64 6.17 -5.38 -2.47
C GLU A 64 4.84 -5.58 -1.77
N TYR A 65 3.87 -4.75 -2.16
CA TYR A 65 2.50 -4.80 -1.71
C TYR A 65 1.61 -5.14 -2.89
N SER A 66 0.63 -6.01 -2.70
CA SER A 66 -0.33 -6.39 -3.74
C SER A 66 -1.73 -6.54 -3.17
N LEU A 67 -2.77 -6.35 -3.98
CA LEU A 67 -4.13 -6.62 -3.53
C LEU A 67 -4.34 -8.13 -3.32
N THR A 68 -4.97 -8.48 -2.22
CA THR A 68 -5.44 -9.86 -2.01
C THR A 68 -6.72 -10.10 -2.81
N LYS A 69 -7.21 -11.35 -2.80
CA LYS A 69 -8.51 -11.69 -3.40
C LYS A 69 -9.69 -10.93 -2.78
N LEU A 70 -9.56 -10.46 -1.53
CA LEU A 70 -10.59 -9.65 -0.86
C LEU A 70 -10.58 -8.18 -1.29
N GLY A 71 -9.43 -7.70 -1.78
CA GLY A 71 -9.26 -6.32 -2.24
C GLY A 71 -9.41 -6.12 -3.75
N ARG A 72 -9.71 -7.19 -4.51
CA ARG A 72 -9.86 -7.16 -5.98
C ARG A 72 -11.29 -6.90 -6.41
#